data_AF-G2NTR5-F1
#
_entry.id   AF-G2NTR5-F1
#
_cell.length_a   1.000
_cell.length_b   1.000
_cell.length_c   1.000
_cell.angle_alpha   90.00
_cell.angle_beta   90.00
_cell.angle_gamma   90.00
#
_symmetry.space_group_name_H-M   'P 1'
#
loop_
_entity.id
_entity.type
_entity.pdbx_description
1 polymer ?
#
loop_
_entity_poly.entity_id
_entity_poly.type
_entity_poly.pdbx_seq_one_letter_code
_entity_poly.pdbx_strand_id
1 'polypeptide(L)'
;MTALSVPTVSTAAVSMPTPPMPTGPTVSANVAAHLAALADRRGWSGRAAFFEGHRVWTHGEVHDRAERAATVLAGRGVAAGDRVLLALPDGVMWVTAFLATARLGATAVLVNPALTADDHRFMAEDSRAALAVSGPDLQDHFEGVPWLGGDQLSALTGPPATPAPAAPAPAAEPVTAATPLYLQYTSRTTGRPKAVAHSHGDMAAYHDLVGQEVLDIGPADVSFSVSKLFYAYAYGLGNAFAFPLFSGSAAVLTADRPGPALIDGLVARHRVTLLYSVPSSYAALVDERGTGDLQCRADDPPESFGTEKAVRRWLPRLVGEDCAHRVLWVSRYHFLRKVAGSFADPSGRVLLAGEAAHLFPPFGARGMNSGIAGAVAAAEAVSAACSEPSRGPAAVAGYAAARRSAALHNSEAAGAALDHLRPRPWKRAAQRAAATLAPVVPRCGEWLERAPYGPRGGPARGY
;
A
#
# COMPACT_ATOMS: atom_id res chain seq x y z
N MET A 1 -27.20 -45.34 26.29
CA MET A 1 -25.79 -45.41 25.89
C MET A 1 -25.73 -46.08 24.54
N THR A 2 -25.51 -45.31 23.47
CA THR A 2 -25.17 -45.85 22.15
C THR A 2 -24.31 -44.79 21.46
N ALA A 3 -23.03 -45.12 21.29
CA ALA A 3 -22.05 -44.27 20.63
C ALA A 3 -22.28 -44.29 19.12
N LEU A 4 -22.26 -43.11 18.49
CA LEU A 4 -22.22 -42.96 17.04
C LEU A 4 -20.77 -42.72 16.62
N SER A 5 -20.21 -43.68 15.89
CA SER A 5 -18.87 -43.64 15.30
C SER A 5 -18.77 -42.59 14.20
N VAL A 6 -17.71 -41.79 14.23
CA VAL A 6 -17.33 -40.85 13.16
C VAL A 6 -16.37 -41.57 12.20
N PRO A 7 -16.58 -41.51 10.87
CA PRO A 7 -15.70 -42.19 9.93
C PRO A 7 -14.35 -41.48 9.78
N THR A 8 -13.28 -42.27 9.78
CA THR A 8 -11.90 -41.85 9.55
C THR A 8 -11.69 -41.56 8.06
N VAL A 9 -11.38 -40.31 7.71
CA VAL A 9 -10.95 -39.94 6.34
C VAL A 9 -9.43 -40.06 6.27
N SER A 10 -8.96 -40.94 5.38
CA SER A 10 -7.55 -41.13 5.05
C SER A 10 -7.02 -39.91 4.28
N THR A 11 -6.07 -39.18 4.86
CA THR A 11 -5.32 -38.12 4.18
C THR A 11 -4.16 -38.73 3.39
N ALA A 12 -4.37 -38.99 2.10
CA ALA A 12 -3.27 -39.19 1.17
C ALA A 12 -2.52 -37.87 1.00
N ALA A 13 -1.21 -37.88 1.26
CA ALA A 13 -0.35 -36.72 1.14
C ALA A 13 -0.22 -36.28 -0.32
N VAL A 14 -0.74 -35.09 -0.64
CA VAL A 14 -0.37 -34.38 -1.87
C VAL A 14 1.02 -33.82 -1.66
N SER A 15 2.02 -34.43 -2.29
CA SER A 15 3.38 -33.90 -2.31
C SER A 15 3.44 -32.70 -3.25
N MET A 16 3.43 -31.50 -2.68
CA MET A 16 3.78 -30.29 -3.41
C MET A 16 5.31 -30.26 -3.57
N PRO A 17 5.85 -30.02 -4.78
CA PRO A 17 7.28 -29.92 -4.98
C PRO A 17 7.83 -28.75 -4.15
N THR A 18 8.74 -29.06 -3.23
CA THR A 18 9.47 -28.07 -2.43
C THR A 18 10.35 -27.24 -3.36
N PRO A 19 10.13 -25.92 -3.53
CA PRO A 19 11.10 -25.10 -4.26
C PRO A 19 12.43 -25.12 -3.50
N PRO A 20 13.57 -25.23 -4.19
CA PRO A 20 14.86 -25.22 -3.52
C PRO A 20 15.05 -23.89 -2.77
N MET A 21 15.29 -23.98 -1.47
CA MET A 21 15.66 -22.83 -0.64
C MET A 21 17.02 -22.28 -1.12
N PRO A 22 17.13 -20.97 -1.43
CA PRO A 22 18.43 -20.39 -1.75
C PRO A 22 19.31 -20.37 -0.50
N THR A 23 20.45 -21.06 -0.57
CA THR A 23 21.48 -21.13 0.46
C THR A 23 22.49 -19.98 0.29
N GLY A 24 22.63 -19.13 1.30
CA GLY A 24 23.56 -17.98 1.36
C GLY A 24 22.87 -16.63 1.07
N PRO A 25 23.50 -15.47 1.36
CA PRO A 25 22.99 -14.19 0.87
C PRO A 25 23.18 -14.17 -0.65
N THR A 26 22.23 -14.77 -1.37
CA THR A 26 22.16 -14.66 -2.82
C THR A 26 21.95 -13.18 -3.14
N VAL A 27 22.91 -12.60 -3.87
CA VAL A 27 22.73 -11.29 -4.49
C VAL A 27 21.42 -11.34 -5.25
N SER A 28 20.44 -10.57 -4.79
CA SER A 28 19.18 -10.42 -5.51
C SER A 28 19.39 -9.37 -6.58
N ALA A 29 18.68 -9.47 -7.69
CA ALA A 29 18.75 -8.42 -8.68
C ALA A 29 18.18 -7.12 -8.08
N ASN A 30 18.93 -6.03 -8.21
CA ASN A 30 18.44 -4.69 -7.91
C ASN A 30 17.11 -4.47 -8.61
N VAL A 31 16.07 -4.00 -7.90
CA VAL A 31 14.70 -3.96 -8.43
C VAL A 31 14.61 -3.12 -9.71
N ALA A 32 15.35 -2.02 -9.82
CA ALA A 32 15.34 -1.18 -11.01
C ALA A 32 15.94 -1.91 -12.22
N ALA A 33 17.06 -2.62 -12.01
CA ALA A 33 17.70 -3.41 -13.06
C ALA A 33 16.89 -4.66 -13.42
N HIS A 34 16.28 -5.30 -12.41
CA HIS A 34 15.43 -6.46 -12.58
C HIS A 34 14.22 -6.14 -13.45
N LEU A 35 13.53 -5.02 -13.18
CA LEU A 35 12.39 -4.56 -13.95
C LEU A 35 12.75 -4.22 -15.39
N ALA A 36 13.85 -3.49 -15.60
CA ALA A 36 14.34 -3.18 -16.96
C ALA A 36 14.66 -4.46 -17.75
N ALA A 37 15.42 -5.38 -17.14
CA ALA A 37 15.76 -6.64 -17.78
C ALA A 37 14.52 -7.55 -17.97
N LEU A 38 13.53 -7.48 -17.09
CA LEU A 38 12.26 -8.18 -17.25
C LEU A 38 11.50 -7.65 -18.46
N ALA A 39 11.46 -6.33 -18.64
CA ALA A 39 10.82 -5.70 -19.79
C ALA A 39 11.44 -6.11 -21.12
N ASP A 40 12.77 -6.14 -21.18
CA ASP A 40 13.48 -6.59 -22.37
C ASP A 40 13.26 -8.07 -22.65
N ARG A 41 13.38 -8.94 -21.62
CA ARG A 41 13.16 -10.39 -21.77
C ARG A 41 11.74 -10.74 -22.20
N ARG A 42 10.74 -9.98 -21.72
CA ARG A 42 9.32 -10.18 -22.06
C ARG A 42 8.89 -9.43 -23.33
N GLY A 43 9.78 -8.62 -23.90
CA GLY A 43 9.52 -7.89 -25.15
C GLY A 43 8.47 -6.78 -25.00
N TRP A 44 8.32 -6.21 -23.81
CA TRP A 44 7.32 -5.15 -23.56
C TRP A 44 7.89 -3.75 -23.37
N SER A 45 9.18 -3.54 -23.63
CA SER A 45 9.82 -2.22 -23.52
C SER A 45 9.09 -1.14 -24.35
N GLY A 46 8.50 -1.51 -25.49
CA GLY A 46 7.68 -0.60 -26.32
C GLY A 46 6.20 -0.47 -25.91
N ARG A 47 5.72 -1.17 -24.88
CA ARG A 47 4.34 -1.05 -24.37
C ARG A 47 4.21 0.13 -23.43
N ALA A 48 2.99 0.66 -23.30
CA ALA A 48 2.67 1.68 -22.31
C ALA A 48 2.88 1.14 -20.88
N ALA A 49 3.61 1.89 -20.07
CA ALA A 49 3.76 1.69 -18.63
C ALA A 49 2.91 2.68 -17.84
N PHE A 50 2.90 3.95 -18.26
CA PHE A 50 2.14 5.00 -17.56
C PHE A 50 1.41 5.95 -18.52
N PHE A 51 0.22 6.34 -18.12
CA PHE A 51 -0.53 7.45 -18.73
C PHE A 51 -0.50 8.65 -17.78
N GLU A 52 -0.02 9.80 -18.26
CA GLU A 52 0.05 11.04 -17.50
C GLU A 52 -0.57 12.16 -18.35
N GLY A 53 -1.82 12.50 -18.03
CA GLY A 53 -2.62 13.43 -18.84
C GLY A 53 -2.78 12.94 -20.29
N HIS A 54 -2.15 13.63 -21.23
CA HIS A 54 -2.16 13.26 -22.66
C HIS A 54 -0.93 12.45 -23.09
N ARG A 55 0.06 12.31 -22.21
CA ARG A 55 1.31 11.62 -22.54
C ARG A 55 1.23 10.14 -22.17
N VAL A 56 1.72 9.31 -23.07
CA VAL A 56 1.98 7.89 -22.83
C VAL A 56 3.48 7.73 -22.61
N TRP A 57 3.84 7.02 -21.56
CA TRP A 57 5.21 6.65 -21.26
C TRP A 57 5.34 5.14 -21.39
N THR A 58 6.27 4.69 -22.21
CA THR A 58 6.55 3.26 -22.39
C THR A 58 7.46 2.72 -21.29
N HIS A 59 7.47 1.39 -21.11
CA HIS A 59 8.36 0.73 -20.14
C HIS A 59 9.83 1.09 -20.40
N GLY A 60 10.27 1.04 -21.66
CA GLY A 60 11.63 1.41 -22.07
C GLY A 60 11.96 2.86 -21.76
N GLU A 61 11.08 3.81 -22.12
CA GLU A 61 11.30 5.22 -21.83
C GLU A 61 11.43 5.50 -20.32
N VAL A 62 10.64 4.81 -19.49
CA VAL A 62 10.70 4.96 -18.04
C VAL A 62 12.03 4.43 -17.50
N HIS A 63 12.46 3.25 -17.93
CA HIS A 63 13.72 2.66 -17.50
C HIS A 63 14.92 3.50 -17.96
N ASP A 64 14.96 3.91 -19.22
CA ASP A 64 16.02 4.77 -19.77
C ASP A 64 16.11 6.11 -19.02
N ARG A 65 14.94 6.68 -18.69
CA ARG A 65 14.86 7.94 -17.92
C ARG A 65 15.35 7.74 -16.48
N ALA A 66 15.01 6.62 -15.85
CA ALA A 66 15.49 6.26 -14.52
C ALA A 66 17.02 6.04 -14.49
N GLU A 67 17.59 5.46 -15.55
CA GLU A 67 19.04 5.31 -15.69
C GLU A 67 19.75 6.66 -15.77
N ARG A 68 19.24 7.59 -16.59
CA ARG A 68 19.77 8.98 -16.64
C ARG A 68 19.62 9.68 -15.31
N ALA A 69 18.48 9.50 -14.65
CA ALA A 69 18.23 10.06 -13.32
C ALA A 69 19.23 9.51 -12.29
N ALA A 70 19.59 8.23 -12.34
CA ALA A 70 20.60 7.66 -11.46
C ALA A 70 21.95 8.35 -11.63
N THR A 71 22.37 8.65 -12.86
CA THR A 71 23.57 9.46 -13.12
C THR A 71 23.50 10.85 -12.48
N VAL A 72 22.33 11.51 -12.58
CA VAL A 72 22.11 12.83 -11.97
C VAL A 72 22.20 12.75 -10.44
N LEU A 73 21.54 11.76 -9.82
CA LEU A 73 21.55 11.60 -8.36
C LEU A 73 22.96 11.25 -7.84
N ALA A 74 23.69 10.37 -8.53
CA ALA A 74 25.08 10.05 -8.20
C ALA A 74 25.98 11.29 -8.31
N GLY A 75 25.79 12.12 -9.35
CA GLY A 75 26.48 13.41 -9.50
C GLY A 75 26.16 14.43 -8.41
N ARG A 76 25.05 14.24 -7.67
CA ARG A 76 24.69 15.02 -6.48
C ARG A 76 25.18 14.39 -5.17
N GLY A 77 25.98 13.32 -5.24
CA GLY A 77 26.61 12.68 -4.10
C GLY A 77 25.82 11.54 -3.46
N VAL A 78 24.74 11.06 -4.08
CA VAL A 78 23.99 9.90 -3.59
C VAL A 78 24.76 8.62 -3.87
N ALA A 79 25.01 7.81 -2.84
CA ALA A 79 25.68 6.52 -2.93
C ALA A 79 24.84 5.36 -2.37
N ALA A 80 25.32 4.13 -2.53
CA ALA A 80 24.69 2.94 -1.97
C ALA A 80 24.54 3.05 -0.46
N GLY A 81 23.35 2.71 0.03
CA GLY A 81 23.01 2.83 1.44
C GLY A 81 22.68 4.26 1.87
N ASP A 82 22.63 5.27 0.99
CA ASP A 82 22.08 6.58 1.33
C ASP A 82 20.55 6.61 1.34
N ARG A 83 19.96 7.71 1.83
CA ARG A 83 18.51 7.94 1.79
C ARG A 83 18.19 9.15 0.94
N VAL A 84 17.28 8.98 -0.01
CA VAL A 84 16.81 10.07 -0.88
C VAL A 84 15.35 10.33 -0.56
N LEU A 85 15.04 11.54 -0.10
CA LEU A 85 13.68 11.94 0.24
C LEU A 85 12.93 12.35 -1.01
N LEU A 86 11.76 11.75 -1.24
CA LEU A 86 10.91 12.00 -2.41
C LEU A 86 9.60 12.63 -1.94
N ALA A 87 9.48 13.94 -2.09
CA ALA A 87 8.26 14.73 -1.85
C ALA A 87 7.74 15.30 -3.18
N LEU A 88 7.42 14.40 -4.11
CA LEU A 88 6.91 14.72 -5.44
C LEU A 88 5.42 14.33 -5.56
N PRO A 89 4.64 15.05 -6.38
CA PRO A 89 3.29 14.59 -6.73
C PRO A 89 3.35 13.31 -7.56
N ASP A 90 2.21 12.62 -7.64
CA ASP A 90 2.06 11.44 -8.50
C ASP A 90 2.26 11.82 -9.97
N GLY A 91 3.25 11.19 -10.59
CA GLY A 91 3.61 11.40 -11.97
C GLY A 91 4.84 10.59 -12.33
N VAL A 92 5.23 10.60 -13.61
CA VAL A 92 6.38 9.80 -14.07
C VAL A 92 7.69 10.27 -13.46
N MET A 93 7.77 11.53 -13.02
CA MET A 93 8.95 12.02 -12.31
C MET A 93 9.14 11.36 -10.94
N TRP A 94 8.05 11.06 -10.23
CA TRP A 94 8.10 10.29 -9.00
C TRP A 94 8.66 8.88 -9.27
N VAL A 95 8.11 8.19 -10.28
CA VAL A 95 8.55 6.85 -10.72
C VAL A 95 10.03 6.85 -11.10
N THR A 96 10.45 7.85 -11.87
CA THR A 96 11.83 8.06 -12.32
C THR A 96 12.77 8.21 -11.13
N ALA A 97 12.43 9.09 -10.18
CA ALA A 97 13.25 9.34 -9.00
C ALA A 97 13.36 8.08 -8.12
N PHE A 98 12.25 7.36 -7.91
CA PHE A 98 12.25 6.12 -7.14
C PHE A 98 13.14 5.05 -7.76
N LEU A 99 13.01 4.78 -9.07
CA LEU A 99 13.84 3.79 -9.78
C LEU A 99 15.32 4.20 -9.81
N ALA A 100 15.61 5.48 -9.94
CA ALA A 100 16.98 6.01 -9.89
C ALA A 100 17.62 5.80 -8.52
N THR A 101 16.91 6.13 -7.44
CA THR A 101 17.34 5.88 -6.06
C THR A 101 17.59 4.38 -5.84
N ALA A 102 16.64 3.54 -6.26
CA ALA A 102 16.74 2.10 -6.14
C ALA A 102 17.96 1.54 -6.90
N ARG A 103 18.23 2.05 -8.12
CA ARG A 103 19.37 1.63 -8.94
C ARG A 103 20.71 1.91 -8.27
N LEU A 104 20.83 3.02 -7.54
CA LEU A 104 22.03 3.37 -6.77
C LEU A 104 22.14 2.59 -5.45
N GLY A 105 21.24 1.65 -5.16
CA GLY A 105 21.22 0.93 -3.89
C GLY A 105 20.92 1.83 -2.68
N ALA A 106 20.38 3.03 -2.94
CA ALA A 106 19.91 3.96 -1.93
C ALA A 106 18.44 3.66 -1.58
N THR A 107 18.02 4.12 -0.41
CA THR A 107 16.67 3.93 0.12
C THR A 107 15.81 5.16 -0.14
N ALA A 108 14.70 5.01 -0.86
CA ALA A 108 13.76 6.10 -1.11
C ALA A 108 12.90 6.39 0.13
N VAL A 109 12.82 7.64 0.59
CA VAL A 109 11.93 8.03 1.69
C VAL A 109 10.68 8.65 1.09
N LEU A 110 9.54 7.96 1.24
CA LEU A 110 8.30 8.34 0.57
C LEU A 110 7.55 9.36 1.41
N VAL A 111 7.40 10.57 0.88
CA VAL A 111 6.84 11.70 1.62
C VAL A 111 5.69 12.32 0.85
N ASN A 112 4.57 12.53 1.53
CA ASN A 112 3.42 13.22 0.96
C ASN A 112 3.72 14.72 0.87
N PRO A 113 3.75 15.33 -0.34
CA PRO A 113 4.07 16.74 -0.51
C PRO A 113 3.05 17.69 0.14
N ALA A 114 1.85 17.21 0.46
CA ALA A 114 0.81 18.01 1.13
C ALA A 114 0.92 18.04 2.66
N LEU A 115 2.00 17.50 3.24
CA LEU A 115 2.27 17.60 4.68
C LEU A 115 2.76 19.01 5.08
N THR A 116 2.77 19.27 6.38
CA THR A 116 3.24 20.56 6.90
C THR A 116 4.76 20.69 6.77
N ALA A 117 5.28 21.93 6.80
CA ALA A 117 6.73 22.17 6.78
C ALA A 117 7.45 21.46 7.95
N ASP A 118 6.85 21.45 9.14
CA ASP A 118 7.40 20.79 10.32
C ASP A 118 7.48 19.26 10.15
N ASP A 119 6.45 18.64 9.53
CA ASP A 119 6.47 17.21 9.21
C ASP A 119 7.57 16.88 8.20
N HIS A 120 7.71 17.70 7.15
CA HIS A 120 8.75 17.54 6.13
C HIS A 120 10.16 17.62 6.74
N ARG A 121 10.41 18.65 7.56
CA ARG A 121 11.69 18.83 8.25
C ARG A 121 11.99 17.67 9.18
N PHE A 122 11.00 17.26 9.99
CA PHE A 122 11.15 16.10 10.88
C PHE A 122 11.53 14.83 10.10
N MET A 123 10.86 14.53 8.99
CA MET A 123 11.16 13.35 8.19
C MET A 123 12.55 13.43 7.55
N ALA A 124 12.99 14.62 7.10
CA ALA A 124 14.33 14.82 6.56
C ALA A 124 15.42 14.59 7.62
N GLU A 125 15.21 15.12 8.83
CA GLU A 125 16.13 14.96 9.98
C GLU A 125 16.17 13.51 10.48
N ASP A 126 15.02 12.89 10.71
CA ASP A 126 14.89 11.53 11.25
C ASP A 126 15.45 10.49 10.27
N SER A 127 15.19 10.67 8.97
CA SER A 127 15.75 9.80 7.94
C SER A 127 17.22 10.10 7.63
N ARG A 128 17.77 11.24 8.04
CA ARG A 128 19.12 11.70 7.62
C ARG A 128 19.28 11.60 6.10
N ALA A 129 18.33 12.20 5.38
CA ALA A 129 18.34 12.20 3.92
C ALA A 129 19.61 12.85 3.38
N ALA A 130 20.29 12.20 2.45
CA ALA A 130 21.46 12.74 1.75
C ALA A 130 21.06 13.75 0.66
N LEU A 131 19.84 13.60 0.12
CA LEU A 131 19.28 14.45 -0.91
C LEU A 131 17.75 14.48 -0.76
N ALA A 132 17.15 15.67 -0.91
CA ALA A 132 15.71 15.85 -1.02
C ALA A 132 15.33 16.20 -2.47
N VAL A 133 14.37 15.46 -3.03
CA VAL A 133 13.78 15.71 -4.34
C VAL A 133 12.32 16.10 -4.13
N SER A 134 11.96 17.33 -4.48
CA SER A 134 10.62 17.85 -4.28
C SER A 134 10.22 18.88 -5.34
N GLY A 135 8.96 19.33 -5.30
CA GLY A 135 8.54 20.51 -6.07
C GLY A 135 9.22 21.79 -5.57
N PRO A 136 9.39 22.81 -6.43
CA PRO A 136 10.06 24.07 -6.08
C PRO A 136 9.43 24.75 -4.85
N ASP A 137 8.11 24.68 -4.72
CA ASP A 137 7.36 25.29 -3.59
C ASP A 137 7.71 24.68 -2.22
N LEU A 138 8.37 23.52 -2.19
CA LEU A 138 8.76 22.82 -0.97
C LEU A 138 10.27 22.96 -0.66
N GLN A 139 11.03 23.73 -1.44
CA GLN A 139 12.48 23.87 -1.25
C GLN A 139 12.82 24.34 0.17
N ASP A 140 12.11 25.35 0.67
CA ASP A 140 12.33 25.94 2.00
C ASP A 140 12.02 24.98 3.16
N HIS A 141 11.27 23.89 2.90
CA HIS A 141 10.96 22.90 3.93
C HIS A 141 12.18 22.00 4.25
N PHE A 142 13.17 21.94 3.37
CA PHE A 142 14.33 21.05 3.45
C PHE A 142 15.65 21.80 3.68
N GLU A 143 15.59 22.93 4.39
CA GLU A 143 16.77 23.72 4.75
C GLU A 143 17.85 22.83 5.43
N GLY A 144 19.09 22.94 4.96
CA GLY A 144 20.22 22.15 5.46
C GLY A 144 20.41 20.77 4.80
N VAL A 145 19.49 20.35 3.91
CA VAL A 145 19.65 19.12 3.10
C VAL A 145 19.90 19.52 1.64
N PRO A 146 20.86 18.88 0.93
CA PRO A 146 21.00 19.08 -0.51
C PRO A 146 19.66 18.86 -1.23
N TRP A 147 19.32 19.77 -2.14
CA TRP A 147 18.00 19.79 -2.79
C TRP A 147 18.10 19.69 -4.31
N LEU A 148 17.10 19.02 -4.91
CA LEU A 148 16.91 18.94 -6.35
C LEU A 148 15.43 19.08 -6.69
N GLY A 149 15.10 20.05 -7.54
CA GLY A 149 13.72 20.22 -8.04
C GLY A 149 13.29 19.08 -8.95
N GLY A 150 12.03 18.64 -8.84
CA GLY A 150 11.46 17.64 -9.74
C GLY A 150 11.44 18.09 -11.20
N ASP A 151 11.23 19.39 -11.45
CA ASP A 151 11.35 20.05 -12.74
C ASP A 151 12.79 20.04 -13.27
N GLN A 152 13.76 20.31 -12.39
CA GLN A 152 15.19 20.25 -12.71
C GLN A 152 15.60 18.83 -13.08
N LEU A 153 15.21 17.83 -12.28
CA LEU A 153 15.44 16.42 -12.59
C LEU A 153 14.77 16.04 -13.91
N SER A 154 13.58 16.57 -14.18
CA SER A 154 12.87 16.34 -15.44
C SER A 154 13.63 16.89 -16.65
N ALA A 155 14.16 18.11 -16.55
CA ALA A 155 14.95 18.74 -17.60
C ALA A 155 16.26 17.97 -17.86
N LEU A 156 16.97 17.55 -16.80
CA LEU A 156 18.23 16.82 -16.89
C LEU A 156 18.08 15.39 -17.44
N THR A 157 16.89 14.82 -17.37
CA THR A 157 16.62 13.43 -17.77
C THR A 157 15.80 13.32 -19.06
N GLY A 158 15.48 14.47 -19.68
CA GLY A 158 14.83 14.58 -21.00
C GLY A 158 15.51 13.73 -22.08
N PRO A 159 14.80 13.44 -23.19
CA PRO A 159 15.44 12.84 -24.35
C PRO A 159 16.60 13.76 -24.78
N PRO A 160 17.78 13.20 -25.11
CA PRO A 160 18.94 14.01 -25.43
C PRO A 160 18.67 14.82 -26.71
N ALA A 161 19.05 16.11 -26.69
CA ALA A 161 18.85 17.03 -27.81
C ALA A 161 19.61 16.60 -29.08
N THR A 162 20.62 15.75 -28.94
CA THR A 162 21.42 15.14 -30.00
C THR A 162 21.62 13.65 -29.72
N PRO A 163 21.62 12.78 -30.75
CA PRO A 163 21.99 11.37 -30.61
C PRO A 163 23.51 11.25 -30.42
N ALA A 164 24.02 11.84 -29.33
CA ALA A 164 25.35 11.54 -28.83
C ALA A 164 25.30 10.23 -28.05
N PRO A 165 26.36 9.41 -28.07
CA PRO A 165 26.44 8.28 -27.15
C PRO A 165 26.35 8.82 -25.72
N ALA A 166 25.23 8.55 -25.06
CA ALA A 166 25.06 8.91 -23.66
C ALA A 166 26.20 8.23 -22.86
N ALA A 167 26.79 8.95 -21.90
CA ALA A 167 27.68 8.32 -20.95
C ALA A 167 26.96 7.11 -20.35
N PRO A 168 27.59 5.92 -20.26
CA PRO A 168 26.94 4.74 -19.74
C PRO A 168 26.43 5.05 -18.34
N ALA A 169 25.14 4.81 -18.10
CA ALA A 169 24.54 4.98 -16.79
C ALA A 169 25.31 4.15 -15.76
N PRO A 170 25.36 4.58 -14.48
CA PRO A 170 26.00 3.78 -13.44
C PRO A 170 25.39 2.37 -13.47
N ALA A 171 26.26 1.37 -13.35
CA ALA A 171 25.81 -0.01 -13.18
C ALA A 171 24.90 -0.07 -11.96
N ALA A 172 23.85 -0.88 -12.03
CA ALA A 172 22.97 -1.05 -10.89
C ALA A 172 23.75 -1.65 -9.72
N GLU A 173 23.65 -1.03 -8.56
CA GLU A 173 24.37 -1.46 -7.37
C GLU A 173 23.91 -2.88 -6.97
N PRO A 174 24.84 -3.80 -6.69
CA PRO A 174 24.50 -5.13 -6.18
C PRO A 174 23.80 -5.02 -4.82
N VAL A 175 22.62 -5.61 -4.71
CA VAL A 175 21.83 -5.62 -3.47
C VAL A 175 21.42 -7.03 -3.09
N THR A 176 21.01 -7.22 -1.85
CA THR A 176 20.36 -8.46 -1.41
C THR A 176 18.85 -8.25 -1.35
N ALA A 177 18.07 -9.34 -1.27
CA ALA A 177 16.63 -9.22 -1.08
C ALA A 177 16.27 -8.44 0.20
N ALA A 178 17.13 -8.48 1.23
CA ALA A 178 16.94 -7.79 2.51
C ALA A 178 17.44 -6.34 2.50
N THR A 179 18.11 -5.88 1.44
CA THR A 179 18.58 -4.49 1.36
C THR A 179 17.39 -3.53 1.38
N PRO A 180 17.40 -2.45 2.19
CA PRO A 180 16.29 -1.48 2.24
C PRO A 180 16.11 -0.73 0.93
N LEU A 181 14.91 -0.81 0.36
CA LEU A 181 14.50 -0.14 -0.87
C LEU A 181 13.79 1.19 -0.58
N TYR A 182 12.87 1.21 0.38
CA TYR A 182 12.15 2.43 0.73
C TYR A 182 11.75 2.51 2.20
N LEU A 183 11.59 3.73 2.70
CA LEU A 183 11.05 4.06 4.01
C LEU A 183 9.67 4.70 3.86
N GLN A 184 8.70 4.19 4.61
CA GLN A 184 7.38 4.78 4.73
C GLN A 184 7.14 5.28 6.14
N TYR A 185 6.85 6.57 6.28
CA TYR A 185 6.39 7.12 7.56
C TYR A 185 4.92 6.76 7.81
N THR A 186 4.64 6.37 9.05
CA THR A 186 3.29 6.05 9.52
C THR A 186 2.87 7.01 10.64
N SER A 187 1.66 7.56 10.54
CA SER A 187 1.09 8.42 11.57
C SER A 187 0.82 7.62 12.85
N ARG A 188 1.45 7.98 13.97
CA ARG A 188 1.07 7.45 15.29
C ARG A 188 -0.03 8.30 15.88
N THR A 189 -0.97 7.66 16.55
CA THR A 189 -2.04 8.35 17.30
C THR A 189 -1.54 9.02 18.58
N THR A 190 -0.36 8.63 19.08
CA THR A 190 0.19 9.08 20.37
C THR A 190 1.69 9.41 20.34
N GLY A 191 2.26 9.74 19.17
CA GLY A 191 3.69 10.09 19.09
C GLY A 191 4.12 10.58 17.71
N ARG A 192 5.42 10.87 17.56
CA ARG A 192 6.00 11.25 16.27
C ARG A 192 5.88 10.10 15.25
N PRO A 193 5.75 10.40 13.95
CA PRO A 193 5.73 9.38 12.90
C PRO A 193 6.94 8.45 12.98
N LYS A 194 6.75 7.15 12.66
CA LYS A 194 7.84 6.18 12.57
C LYS A 194 8.04 5.74 11.13
N ALA A 195 9.29 5.70 10.69
CA ALA A 195 9.69 5.08 9.42
C ALA A 195 9.63 3.55 9.51
N VAL A 196 8.93 2.94 8.56
CA VAL A 196 8.93 1.49 8.32
C VAL A 196 9.79 1.23 7.09
N ALA A 197 10.85 0.46 7.26
CA ALA A 197 11.74 0.06 6.17
C ALA A 197 11.19 -1.17 5.45
N HIS A 198 11.20 -1.10 4.13
CA HIS A 198 10.85 -2.20 3.23
C HIS A 198 12.03 -2.49 2.32
N SER A 199 12.19 -3.76 1.99
CA SER A 199 13.34 -4.31 1.28
C SER A 199 13.07 -4.51 -0.20
N HIS A 200 14.14 -4.77 -0.98
CA HIS A 200 14.02 -5.08 -2.40
C HIS A 200 13.17 -6.33 -2.68
N GLY A 201 13.22 -7.34 -1.79
CA GLY A 201 12.48 -8.59 -1.95
C GLY A 201 10.97 -8.46 -1.75
N ASP A 202 10.54 -7.53 -0.89
CA ASP A 202 9.13 -7.34 -0.54
C ASP A 202 8.26 -7.00 -1.75
N MET A 203 8.84 -6.28 -2.72
CA MET A 203 8.14 -5.84 -3.92
C MET A 203 7.87 -6.99 -4.89
N ALA A 204 8.85 -7.87 -5.14
CA ALA A 204 8.62 -9.03 -6.00
C ALA A 204 7.62 -10.00 -5.34
N ALA A 205 7.77 -10.26 -4.04
CA ALA A 205 6.92 -11.20 -3.32
C ALA A 205 5.43 -10.83 -3.36
N TYR A 206 5.10 -9.54 -3.22
CA TYR A 206 3.70 -9.11 -3.27
C TYR A 206 3.13 -9.12 -4.69
N HIS A 207 3.91 -8.76 -5.70
CA HIS A 207 3.47 -8.92 -7.08
C HIS A 207 3.12 -10.38 -7.35
N ASP A 208 3.98 -11.32 -6.97
CA ASP A 208 3.76 -12.73 -7.25
C ASP A 208 2.53 -13.24 -6.48
N LEU A 209 2.44 -12.96 -5.18
CA LEU A 209 1.36 -13.48 -4.33
C LEU A 209 0.00 -12.80 -4.54
N VAL A 210 -0.03 -11.52 -4.93
CA VAL A 210 -1.29 -10.74 -5.05
C VAL A 210 -1.55 -10.37 -6.50
N GLY A 211 -0.57 -9.78 -7.18
CA GLY A 211 -0.70 -9.36 -8.57
C GLY A 211 -0.95 -10.52 -9.52
N GLN A 212 -0.19 -11.61 -9.42
CA GLN A 212 -0.35 -12.79 -10.27
C GLN A 212 -1.40 -13.75 -9.70
N GLU A 213 -1.22 -14.25 -8.48
CA GLU A 213 -2.07 -15.36 -7.98
C GLU A 213 -3.52 -14.96 -7.63
N VAL A 214 -3.76 -13.70 -7.24
CA VAL A 214 -5.10 -13.25 -6.80
C VAL A 214 -5.79 -12.39 -7.86
N LEU A 215 -5.06 -11.45 -8.45
CA LEU A 215 -5.62 -10.48 -9.39
C LEU A 215 -5.42 -10.86 -10.86
N ASP A 216 -4.54 -11.85 -11.14
CA ASP A 216 -4.20 -12.31 -12.49
C ASP A 216 -3.89 -11.16 -13.46
N ILE A 217 -3.06 -10.21 -13.01
CA ILE A 217 -2.75 -9.00 -13.76
C ILE A 217 -1.88 -9.38 -14.96
N GLY A 218 -2.38 -9.03 -16.15
CA GLY A 218 -1.69 -9.27 -17.41
C GLY A 218 -1.28 -7.99 -18.14
N PRO A 219 -0.49 -8.11 -19.22
CA PRO A 219 -0.02 -6.96 -19.99
C PRO A 219 -1.12 -6.11 -20.64
N ALA A 220 -2.34 -6.64 -20.73
CA ALA A 220 -3.50 -5.94 -21.30
C ALA A 220 -4.21 -5.04 -20.29
N ASP A 221 -3.87 -5.14 -19.01
CA ASP A 221 -4.54 -4.40 -17.95
C ASP A 221 -4.08 -2.95 -17.86
N VAL A 222 -5.01 -2.11 -17.41
CA VAL A 222 -4.77 -0.71 -17.10
C VAL A 222 -5.27 -0.44 -15.69
N SER A 223 -4.33 -0.21 -14.78
CA SER A 223 -4.59 0.08 -13.37
C SER A 223 -4.79 1.58 -13.13
N PHE A 224 -5.74 1.93 -12.28
CA PHE A 224 -5.86 3.27 -11.73
C PHE A 224 -6.06 3.20 -10.22
N SER A 225 -5.22 3.92 -9.48
CA SER A 225 -5.27 3.98 -8.03
C SER A 225 -5.64 5.38 -7.57
N VAL A 226 -6.69 5.50 -6.77
CA VAL A 226 -7.05 6.75 -6.07
C VAL A 226 -6.00 7.09 -5.01
N SER A 227 -5.40 6.07 -4.40
CA SER A 227 -4.29 6.25 -3.48
C SER A 227 -2.99 6.55 -4.23
N LYS A 228 -2.24 7.51 -3.70
CA LYS A 228 -1.02 8.06 -4.30
C LYS A 228 0.23 7.20 -4.12
N LEU A 229 1.21 7.35 -5.02
CA LEU A 229 2.48 6.60 -5.06
C LEU A 229 3.31 6.75 -3.77
N PHE A 230 3.24 7.90 -3.12
CA PHE A 230 3.90 8.14 -1.83
C PHE A 230 3.20 7.49 -0.63
N TYR A 231 2.09 6.77 -0.86
CA TYR A 231 1.49 5.88 0.12
C TYR A 231 1.96 4.44 -0.10
N ALA A 232 2.12 3.75 1.03
CA ALA A 232 2.69 2.42 1.16
C ALA A 232 2.23 1.42 0.11
N TYR A 233 3.00 0.35 0.00
CA TYR A 233 2.88 -0.70 -0.99
C TYR A 233 1.49 -1.35 -1.15
N ALA A 234 0.69 -1.35 -0.09
CA ALA A 234 -0.72 -1.70 -0.08
C ALA A 234 -1.65 -0.86 -0.96
N TYR A 235 -1.16 0.27 -1.42
CA TYR A 235 -1.92 1.36 -2.00
C TYR A 235 -1.25 1.81 -3.29
N GLY A 236 -0.95 3.10 -3.44
CA GLY A 236 -0.50 3.63 -4.73
C GLY A 236 0.80 2.99 -5.21
N LEU A 237 1.79 2.76 -4.34
CA LEU A 237 3.05 2.16 -4.76
C LEU A 237 2.91 0.73 -5.31
N GLY A 238 2.05 -0.11 -4.73
CA GLY A 238 1.79 -1.45 -5.27
C GLY A 238 0.93 -1.38 -6.52
N ASN A 239 -0.23 -0.74 -6.40
CA ASN A 239 -1.29 -0.74 -7.40
C ASN A 239 -0.91 -0.02 -8.69
N ALA A 240 -0.21 1.11 -8.57
CA ALA A 240 0.10 1.99 -9.69
C ALA A 240 1.58 1.99 -10.09
N PHE A 241 2.47 1.30 -9.37
CA PHE A 241 3.90 1.20 -9.76
C PHE A 241 4.38 -0.25 -9.87
N ALA A 242 4.24 -1.07 -8.83
CA ALA A 242 4.80 -2.43 -8.89
C ALA A 242 4.03 -3.34 -9.84
N PHE A 243 2.70 -3.42 -9.76
CA PHE A 243 1.96 -4.30 -10.66
C PHE A 243 2.17 -3.97 -12.15
N PRO A 244 2.09 -2.70 -12.60
CA PRO A 244 2.39 -2.35 -13.99
C PRO A 244 3.77 -2.78 -14.45
N LEU A 245 4.81 -2.47 -13.67
CA LEU A 245 6.20 -2.74 -14.05
C LEU A 245 6.55 -4.23 -14.04
N PHE A 246 5.98 -5.02 -13.13
CA PHE A 246 6.23 -6.47 -13.07
C PHE A 246 5.38 -7.29 -14.05
N SER A 247 4.16 -6.83 -14.38
CA SER A 247 3.24 -7.56 -15.27
C SER A 247 3.24 -7.05 -16.72
N GLY A 248 3.95 -5.96 -17.02
CA GLY A 248 3.95 -5.32 -18.35
C GLY A 248 2.64 -4.63 -18.69
N SER A 249 1.82 -4.38 -17.66
CA SER A 249 0.55 -3.66 -17.75
C SER A 249 0.81 -2.14 -17.65
N ALA A 250 -0.24 -1.34 -17.72
CA ALA A 250 -0.13 0.12 -17.64
C ALA A 250 -0.83 0.67 -16.40
N ALA A 251 -0.40 1.85 -15.94
CA ALA A 251 -1.13 2.59 -14.91
C ALA A 251 -1.41 4.04 -15.30
N VAL A 252 -2.54 4.58 -14.83
CA VAL A 252 -2.87 6.00 -14.97
C VAL A 252 -2.35 6.75 -13.73
N LEU A 253 -1.53 7.78 -13.95
CA LEU A 253 -0.98 8.64 -12.91
C LEU A 253 -1.64 10.03 -12.99
N THR A 254 -1.96 10.58 -11.81
CA THR A 254 -2.51 11.93 -11.70
C THR A 254 -2.01 12.60 -10.43
N ALA A 255 -1.48 13.83 -10.56
CA ALA A 255 -1.02 14.62 -9.42
C ALA A 255 -2.18 14.96 -8.47
N ASP A 256 -3.32 15.36 -9.05
CA ASP A 256 -4.47 15.85 -8.28
C ASP A 256 -5.18 14.73 -7.53
N ARG A 257 -5.72 15.05 -6.35
CA ARG A 257 -6.63 14.15 -5.63
C ARG A 257 -7.90 13.97 -6.49
N PRO A 258 -8.16 12.76 -7.01
CA PRO A 258 -9.20 12.62 -8.02
C PRO A 258 -10.57 12.65 -7.35
N GLY A 259 -11.37 13.66 -7.70
CA GLY A 259 -12.81 13.68 -7.44
C GLY A 259 -13.55 12.73 -8.38
N PRO A 260 -14.84 12.41 -8.12
CA PRO A 260 -15.52 11.34 -8.85
C PRO A 260 -15.63 11.61 -10.36
N ALA A 261 -15.91 12.86 -10.77
CA ALA A 261 -15.88 13.26 -12.18
C ALA A 261 -14.51 13.02 -12.89
N LEU A 262 -13.39 13.26 -12.19
CA LEU A 262 -12.06 13.00 -12.74
C LEU A 262 -11.80 11.50 -12.86
N ILE A 263 -12.22 10.70 -11.86
CA ILE A 263 -12.12 9.24 -11.89
C ILE A 263 -12.86 8.72 -13.12
N ASP A 264 -14.11 9.15 -13.33
CA ASP A 264 -14.94 8.71 -14.46
C ASP A 264 -14.32 9.08 -15.81
N GLY A 265 -13.81 10.31 -15.93
CA GLY A 265 -13.12 10.77 -17.13
C GLY A 265 -11.88 9.94 -17.45
N LEU A 266 -11.06 9.62 -16.45
CA LEU A 266 -9.84 8.83 -16.62
C LEU A 266 -10.15 7.35 -16.93
N VAL A 267 -11.14 6.77 -16.24
CA VAL A 267 -11.60 5.39 -16.47
C VAL A 267 -12.11 5.24 -17.89
N ALA A 268 -12.97 6.15 -18.35
CA ALA A 268 -13.51 6.12 -19.71
C ALA A 268 -12.41 6.34 -20.77
N ARG A 269 -11.53 7.32 -20.55
CA ARG A 269 -10.47 7.70 -21.49
C ARG A 269 -9.44 6.59 -21.69
N HIS A 270 -8.95 6.00 -20.60
CA HIS A 270 -7.85 5.04 -20.63
C HIS A 270 -8.34 3.59 -20.58
N ARG A 271 -9.65 3.36 -20.52
CA ARG A 271 -10.28 2.03 -20.42
C ARG A 271 -9.69 1.21 -19.26
N VAL A 272 -9.65 1.83 -18.08
CA VAL A 272 -9.13 1.22 -16.85
C VAL A 272 -9.81 -0.12 -16.60
N THR A 273 -9.02 -1.19 -16.45
CA THR A 273 -9.50 -2.54 -16.14
C THR A 273 -9.48 -2.82 -14.63
N LEU A 274 -8.55 -2.20 -13.90
CA LEU A 274 -8.38 -2.37 -12.46
C LEU A 274 -8.45 -1.02 -11.74
N LEU A 275 -9.54 -0.80 -10.99
CA LEU A 275 -9.73 0.40 -10.18
C LEU A 275 -9.48 0.10 -8.70
N TYR A 276 -8.47 0.76 -8.13
CA TYR A 276 -8.18 0.70 -6.69
C TYR A 276 -8.67 1.97 -6.01
N SER A 277 -9.59 1.83 -5.07
CA SER A 277 -10.14 2.95 -4.32
C SER A 277 -10.41 2.59 -2.86
N VAL A 278 -10.61 3.62 -2.05
CA VAL A 278 -10.95 3.51 -0.63
C VAL A 278 -12.46 3.62 -0.43
N PRO A 279 -13.04 3.03 0.63
CA PRO A 279 -14.49 3.02 0.84
C PRO A 279 -15.15 4.41 0.77
N SER A 280 -14.49 5.45 1.27
CA SER A 280 -15.01 6.83 1.22
C SER A 280 -15.07 7.41 -0.19
N SER A 281 -14.12 7.05 -1.07
CA SER A 281 -14.13 7.48 -2.47
C SER A 281 -15.14 6.69 -3.28
N TYR A 282 -15.32 5.40 -3.00
CA TYR A 282 -16.46 4.64 -3.54
C TYR A 282 -17.79 5.27 -3.14
N ALA A 283 -17.98 5.60 -1.86
CA ALA A 283 -19.18 6.29 -1.38
C ALA A 283 -19.45 7.60 -2.17
N ALA A 284 -18.42 8.43 -2.39
CA ALA A 284 -18.56 9.67 -3.16
C ALA A 284 -18.93 9.42 -4.63
N LEU A 285 -18.35 8.39 -5.27
CA LEU A 285 -18.73 7.98 -6.63
C LEU A 285 -20.20 7.54 -6.71
N VAL A 286 -20.70 6.85 -5.68
CA VAL A 286 -22.10 6.41 -5.62
C VAL A 286 -23.05 7.59 -5.50
N ASP A 287 -22.71 8.52 -4.60
CA ASP A 287 -23.52 9.67 -4.25
C ASP A 287 -23.67 10.62 -5.45
N GLU A 288 -22.56 10.91 -6.15
CA GLU A 288 -22.58 11.71 -7.36
C GLU A 288 -23.40 11.06 -8.49
N ARG A 289 -23.39 9.72 -8.58
CA ARG A 289 -24.20 8.97 -9.54
C ARG A 289 -25.67 8.82 -9.11
N GLY A 290 -26.02 9.16 -7.87
CA GLY A 290 -27.37 8.96 -7.31
C GLY A 290 -27.78 7.48 -7.20
N THR A 291 -26.80 6.57 -7.13
CA THR A 291 -27.03 5.12 -7.33
C THR A 291 -27.25 4.33 -6.04
N GLY A 292 -27.15 4.97 -4.86
CA GLY A 292 -27.47 4.38 -3.56
C GLY A 292 -26.62 4.92 -2.40
N ASP A 293 -26.91 4.44 -1.18
CA ASP A 293 -26.05 4.63 0.00
C ASP A 293 -25.17 3.37 0.15
N LEU A 294 -23.85 3.56 0.20
CA LEU A 294 -22.88 2.48 0.39
C LEU A 294 -22.33 2.43 1.83
N GLN A 295 -22.80 3.32 2.72
CA GLN A 295 -22.55 3.19 4.15
C GLN A 295 -23.44 2.09 4.71
N CYS A 296 -22.92 0.86 4.72
CA CYS A 296 -23.52 -0.23 5.49
C CYS A 296 -23.65 0.20 6.95
N ARG A 297 -24.87 0.54 7.37
CA ARG A 297 -25.22 0.86 8.75
C ARG A 297 -25.13 -0.40 9.60
N ALA A 298 -25.00 -0.23 10.92
CA ALA A 298 -24.98 -1.35 11.85
C ALA A 298 -26.24 -2.24 11.77
N ASP A 299 -27.34 -1.67 11.28
CA ASP A 299 -28.65 -2.28 11.21
C ASP A 299 -28.93 -2.87 9.82
N ASP A 300 -28.03 -2.64 8.85
CA ASP A 300 -28.21 -3.10 7.48
C ASP A 300 -28.02 -4.62 7.40
N PRO A 301 -28.96 -5.34 6.77
CA PRO A 301 -28.87 -6.79 6.63
C PRO A 301 -27.67 -7.15 5.74
N PRO A 302 -26.61 -7.77 6.28
CA PRO A 302 -25.37 -7.98 5.53
C PRO A 302 -25.56 -8.90 4.32
N GLU A 303 -26.60 -9.72 4.30
CA GLU A 303 -26.99 -10.57 3.16
C GLU A 303 -27.41 -9.75 1.94
N SER A 304 -27.89 -8.52 2.15
CA SER A 304 -28.34 -7.61 1.10
C SER A 304 -27.20 -6.85 0.42
N PHE A 305 -25.98 -6.93 0.95
CA PHE A 305 -24.82 -6.21 0.44
C PHE A 305 -23.62 -7.12 0.16
N GLY A 306 -23.38 -8.12 1.01
CA GLY A 306 -22.15 -8.94 1.02
C GLY A 306 -22.28 -10.34 0.43
N THR A 307 -23.41 -10.69 -0.21
CA THR A 307 -23.53 -11.94 -0.98
C THR A 307 -23.19 -11.69 -2.45
N GLU A 308 -22.68 -12.70 -3.15
CA GLU A 308 -22.40 -12.58 -4.59
C GLU A 308 -23.63 -12.07 -5.36
N LYS A 309 -24.82 -12.62 -5.08
CA LYS A 309 -26.09 -12.18 -5.68
C LYS A 309 -26.45 -10.73 -5.34
N ALA A 310 -26.13 -10.25 -4.14
CA ALA A 310 -26.33 -8.86 -3.75
C ALA A 310 -25.34 -7.94 -4.47
N VAL A 311 -24.05 -8.28 -4.47
CA VAL A 311 -22.99 -7.55 -5.18
C VAL A 311 -23.32 -7.44 -6.66
N ARG A 312 -23.69 -8.54 -7.32
CA ARG A 312 -24.11 -8.53 -8.73
C ARG A 312 -25.35 -7.66 -9.00
N ARG A 313 -26.10 -7.25 -7.98
CA ARG A 313 -27.29 -6.38 -8.11
C ARG A 313 -26.96 -4.90 -7.92
N TRP A 314 -26.15 -4.55 -6.91
CA TRP A 314 -25.82 -3.16 -6.61
C TRP A 314 -24.55 -2.69 -7.34
N LEU A 315 -23.57 -3.56 -7.56
CA LEU A 315 -22.31 -3.21 -8.24
C LEU A 315 -22.52 -2.67 -9.66
N PRO A 316 -23.44 -3.21 -10.48
CA PRO A 316 -23.66 -2.68 -11.82
C PRO A 316 -24.20 -1.25 -11.84
N ARG A 317 -24.98 -0.88 -10.81
CA ARG A 317 -25.43 0.50 -10.62
C ARG A 317 -24.25 1.41 -10.29
N LEU A 318 -23.19 0.86 -9.71
CA LEU A 318 -21.99 1.59 -9.32
C LEU A 318 -21.01 1.82 -10.46
N VAL A 319 -20.66 0.75 -11.16
CA VAL A 319 -19.51 0.70 -12.08
C VAL A 319 -19.90 0.40 -13.53
N GLY A 320 -21.19 0.12 -13.80
CA GLY A 320 -21.74 -0.15 -15.12
C GLY A 320 -22.26 -1.59 -15.28
N GLU A 321 -23.14 -1.82 -16.26
CA GLU A 321 -23.82 -3.12 -16.44
C GLU A 321 -22.88 -4.29 -16.74
N ASP A 322 -21.73 -4.01 -17.36
CA ASP A 322 -20.74 -5.03 -17.75
C ASP A 322 -20.01 -5.68 -16.58
N CYS A 323 -20.12 -5.13 -15.36
CA CYS A 323 -19.40 -5.63 -14.20
C CYS A 323 -20.12 -6.81 -13.53
N ALA A 324 -21.44 -6.93 -13.76
CA ALA A 324 -22.31 -7.87 -13.05
C ALA A 324 -21.87 -9.32 -13.24
N HIS A 325 -21.43 -9.70 -14.43
CA HIS A 325 -21.01 -11.07 -14.77
C HIS A 325 -19.56 -11.36 -14.35
N ARG A 326 -18.75 -10.33 -14.08
CA ARG A 326 -17.31 -10.42 -13.79
C ARG A 326 -16.97 -10.53 -12.30
N VAL A 327 -17.96 -10.59 -11.41
CA VAL A 327 -17.72 -10.84 -9.99
C VAL A 327 -17.18 -12.27 -9.83
N LEU A 328 -15.91 -12.43 -9.46
CA LEU A 328 -15.26 -13.73 -9.28
C LEU A 328 -15.48 -14.30 -7.89
N TRP A 329 -15.42 -13.45 -6.85
CA TRP A 329 -15.63 -13.83 -5.47
C TRP A 329 -16.07 -12.63 -4.63
N VAL A 330 -16.71 -12.90 -3.49
CA VAL A 330 -17.07 -11.87 -2.50
C VAL A 330 -16.60 -12.34 -1.13
N SER A 331 -15.82 -11.51 -0.45
CA SER A 331 -15.41 -11.74 0.93
C SER A 331 -16.17 -10.82 1.88
N ARG A 332 -16.70 -11.39 2.96
CA ARG A 332 -17.36 -10.64 4.03
C ARG A 332 -16.51 -10.72 5.29
N TYR A 333 -16.11 -9.56 5.81
CA TYR A 333 -15.45 -9.47 7.10
C TYR A 333 -16.26 -8.64 8.08
N HIS A 334 -16.65 -9.26 9.20
CA HIS A 334 -17.07 -8.53 10.37
C HIS A 334 -15.84 -8.18 11.20
N PHE A 335 -15.57 -6.89 11.33
CA PHE A 335 -14.54 -6.41 12.24
C PHE A 335 -14.97 -6.63 13.68
N LEU A 336 -14.58 -7.77 14.23
CA LEU A 336 -14.74 -8.07 15.65
C LEU A 336 -13.46 -7.69 16.38
N ARG A 337 -13.58 -7.02 17.53
CA ARG A 337 -12.44 -6.80 18.44
C ARG A 337 -12.08 -8.09 19.17
N LYS A 338 -11.49 -9.05 18.45
CA LYS A 338 -11.08 -10.37 18.97
C LYS A 338 -9.62 -10.64 18.65
N VAL A 339 -8.91 -11.21 19.62
CA VAL A 339 -7.52 -11.65 19.48
C VAL A 339 -7.52 -13.18 19.52
N ALA A 340 -6.75 -13.82 18.62
CA ALA A 340 -6.61 -15.27 18.62
C ALA A 340 -6.01 -15.76 19.94
N GLY A 341 -6.52 -16.87 20.47
CA GLY A 341 -6.01 -17.47 21.71
C GLY A 341 -4.55 -17.91 21.58
N SER A 342 -4.19 -18.42 20.40
CA SER A 342 -2.83 -18.80 20.00
C SER A 342 -2.57 -18.44 18.54
N PHE A 343 -1.31 -18.16 18.21
CA PHE A 343 -0.81 -17.92 16.84
C PHE A 343 0.05 -19.09 16.33
N ALA A 344 0.05 -20.19 17.07
CA ALA A 344 0.54 -21.49 16.64
C ALA A 344 -0.53 -22.54 16.96
N ASP A 345 -0.65 -23.56 16.13
CA ASP A 345 -1.54 -24.68 16.42
C ASP A 345 -0.93 -25.66 17.45
N PRO A 346 -1.70 -26.63 17.97
CA PRO A 346 -1.19 -27.61 18.94
C PRO A 346 -0.05 -28.49 18.42
N SER A 347 0.15 -28.56 17.10
CA SER A 347 1.26 -29.28 16.47
C SER A 347 2.49 -28.41 16.19
N GLY A 348 2.49 -27.16 16.66
CA GLY A 348 3.62 -26.24 16.47
C GLY A 348 3.72 -25.66 15.07
N ARG A 349 2.61 -25.60 14.32
CA ARG A 349 2.56 -24.89 13.03
C ARG A 349 2.19 -23.43 13.24
N VAL A 350 2.95 -22.54 12.61
CA VAL A 350 2.66 -21.09 12.64
C VAL A 350 1.34 -20.82 11.91
N LEU A 351 0.43 -20.11 12.58
CA LEU A 351 -0.82 -19.67 11.98
C LEU A 351 -0.64 -18.26 11.43
N LEU A 352 -0.50 -18.16 10.11
CA LEU A 352 -0.58 -16.88 9.40
C LEU A 352 -2.06 -16.46 9.31
N ALA A 353 -2.53 -15.77 10.34
CA ALA A 353 -3.82 -15.10 10.27
C ALA A 353 -3.67 -13.89 9.33
N GLY A 354 -4.20 -14.00 8.11
CA GLY A 354 -4.20 -12.93 7.11
C GLY A 354 -4.76 -11.61 7.63
N GLU A 355 -4.64 -10.56 6.83
CA GLU A 355 -4.83 -9.13 7.19
C GLU A 355 -6.10 -8.81 8.01
N ALA A 356 -7.15 -9.61 7.86
CA ALA A 356 -8.37 -9.51 8.65
C ALA A 356 -8.22 -9.69 10.17
N ALA A 357 -7.14 -10.31 10.65
CA ALA A 357 -6.92 -10.51 12.09
C ALA A 357 -6.44 -9.26 12.85
N HIS A 358 -6.04 -8.20 12.13
CA HIS A 358 -5.45 -6.98 12.74
C HIS A 358 -6.20 -5.68 12.39
N LEU A 359 -7.29 -5.78 11.64
CA LEU A 359 -8.12 -4.64 11.31
C LEU A 359 -9.09 -4.37 12.46
N PHE A 360 -8.67 -3.51 13.39
CA PHE A 360 -9.58 -2.96 14.37
C PHE A 360 -10.04 -1.56 13.91
N PRO A 361 -11.34 -1.36 13.66
CA PRO A 361 -11.90 -0.02 13.49
C PRO A 361 -11.52 0.85 14.70
N PRO A 362 -11.29 2.17 14.53
CA PRO A 362 -11.47 3.00 13.33
C PRO A 362 -10.25 3.00 12.39
N PHE A 363 -9.20 2.23 12.69
CA PHE A 363 -7.88 2.39 12.09
C PHE A 363 -7.71 1.67 10.75
N GLY A 364 -8.69 1.85 9.86
CA GLY A 364 -8.79 1.18 8.56
C GLY A 364 -7.45 0.92 7.87
N ALA A 365 -7.30 -0.30 7.37
CA ALA A 365 -6.25 -0.77 6.45
C ALA A 365 -4.82 -0.25 6.72
N ARG A 366 -4.41 -0.24 8.01
CA ARG A 366 -2.99 -0.18 8.43
C ARG A 366 -2.27 -1.53 8.31
N GLY A 367 -2.92 -2.55 7.75
CA GLY A 367 -2.55 -3.97 7.86
C GLY A 367 -1.20 -4.34 7.26
N MET A 368 -0.85 -3.83 6.08
CA MET A 368 0.25 -4.37 5.29
C MET A 368 1.66 -4.05 5.81
N ASN A 369 1.91 -2.85 6.33
CA ASN A 369 3.23 -2.50 6.89
C ASN A 369 3.62 -3.43 8.06
N SER A 370 2.64 -3.97 8.78
CA SER A 370 2.86 -4.95 9.86
C SER A 370 2.70 -6.41 9.41
N GLY A 371 2.01 -6.64 8.29
CA GLY A 371 1.72 -7.95 7.73
C GLY A 371 2.95 -8.60 7.12
N ILE A 372 3.71 -7.84 6.32
CA ILE A 372 4.96 -8.32 5.70
C ILE A 372 5.98 -8.68 6.78
N ALA A 373 6.25 -7.79 7.73
CA ALA A 373 7.13 -8.07 8.86
C ALA A 373 6.66 -9.29 9.69
N GLY A 374 5.34 -9.46 9.87
CA GLY A 374 4.76 -10.60 10.55
C GLY A 374 4.88 -11.93 9.78
N ALA A 375 4.86 -11.88 8.45
CA ALA A 375 5.08 -13.02 7.57
C ALA A 375 6.57 -13.38 7.49
N VAL A 376 7.46 -12.40 7.43
CA VAL A 376 8.92 -12.60 7.52
C VAL A 376 9.29 -13.25 8.85
N ALA A 377 8.81 -12.72 9.98
CA ALA A 377 9.07 -13.31 11.29
C ALA A 377 8.51 -14.74 11.43
N ALA A 378 7.39 -15.04 10.77
CA ALA A 378 6.85 -16.40 10.70
C ALA A 378 7.75 -17.32 9.88
N ALA A 379 8.20 -16.86 8.71
CA ALA A 379 9.10 -17.60 7.83
C ALA A 379 10.46 -17.86 8.49
N GLU A 380 11.00 -16.88 9.21
CA GLU A 380 12.22 -17.03 10.03
C GLU A 380 12.03 -18.09 11.13
N ALA A 381 10.91 -18.05 11.85
CA ALA A 381 10.61 -19.04 12.89
C ALA A 381 10.46 -20.46 12.33
N VAL A 382 9.80 -20.60 11.17
CA VAL A 382 9.68 -21.89 10.46
C VAL A 382 11.05 -22.36 9.94
N SER A 383 11.83 -21.47 9.33
CA SER A 383 13.17 -21.78 8.82
C SER A 383 14.11 -22.24 9.94
N ALA A 384 14.10 -21.54 11.09
CA ALA A 384 14.84 -21.95 12.28
C ALA A 384 14.38 -23.33 12.79
N ALA A 385 13.08 -23.62 12.77
CA ALA A 385 12.54 -24.91 13.15
C ALA A 385 12.92 -26.05 12.19
N CYS A 386 13.02 -25.77 10.90
CA CYS A 386 13.49 -26.72 9.90
C CYS A 386 15.02 -26.96 9.99
N SER A 387 15.79 -25.93 10.33
CA SER A 387 17.25 -25.99 10.37
C SER A 387 17.80 -26.60 11.67
N GLU A 388 17.15 -26.32 12.81
CA GLU A 388 17.49 -26.89 14.12
C GLU A 388 16.23 -27.48 14.79
N PRO A 389 15.88 -28.75 14.52
CA PRO A 389 14.66 -29.37 15.03
C PRO A 389 14.53 -29.36 16.56
N SER A 390 15.66 -29.34 17.28
CA SER A 390 15.70 -29.24 18.75
C SER A 390 15.31 -27.86 19.28
N ARG A 391 15.49 -26.79 18.48
CA ARG A 391 15.10 -25.41 18.82
C ARG A 391 13.81 -24.95 18.16
N GLY A 392 13.30 -25.71 17.18
CA GLY A 392 12.10 -25.37 16.43
C GLY A 392 10.85 -25.07 17.27
N PRO A 393 10.50 -25.90 18.28
CA PRO A 393 9.38 -25.61 19.16
C PRO A 393 9.53 -24.27 19.91
N ALA A 394 10.75 -23.92 20.32
CA ALA A 394 11.02 -22.66 21.01
C ALA A 394 10.95 -21.44 20.07
N ALA A 395 11.45 -21.57 18.83
CA ALA A 395 11.37 -20.52 17.82
C ALA A 395 9.91 -20.20 17.44
N VAL A 396 9.11 -21.24 17.19
CA VAL A 396 7.68 -21.08 16.88
C VAL A 396 6.90 -20.54 18.08
N ALA A 397 7.17 -21.02 19.29
CA ALA A 397 6.54 -20.49 20.51
C ALA A 397 6.90 -19.02 20.77
N GLY A 398 8.16 -18.64 20.53
CA GLY A 398 8.64 -17.26 20.62
C GLY A 398 7.91 -16.34 19.65
N TYR A 399 7.78 -16.75 18.39
CA TYR A 399 6.97 -16.04 17.40
C TYR A 399 5.52 -15.88 17.88
N ALA A 400 4.88 -16.98 18.29
CA ALA A 400 3.48 -16.97 18.69
C ALA A 400 3.22 -16.04 19.90
N ALA A 401 4.13 -16.04 20.88
CA ALA A 401 4.05 -15.18 22.06
C ALA A 401 4.23 -13.69 21.69
N ALA A 402 5.25 -13.37 20.89
CA ALA A 402 5.50 -12.01 20.41
C ALA A 402 4.30 -11.48 19.60
N ARG A 403 3.75 -12.33 18.72
CA ARG A 403 2.60 -11.96 17.89
C ARG A 403 1.34 -11.74 18.72
N ARG A 404 1.08 -12.60 19.71
CA ARG A 404 -0.05 -12.44 20.64
C ARG A 404 0.05 -11.15 21.45
N SER A 405 1.24 -10.82 21.95
CA SER A 405 1.48 -9.58 22.69
C SER A 405 1.17 -8.35 21.83
N ALA A 406 1.69 -8.31 20.60
CA ALA A 406 1.41 -7.23 19.66
C ALA A 406 -0.10 -7.13 19.31
N ALA A 407 -0.78 -8.26 19.15
CA ALA A 407 -2.22 -8.29 18.85
C ALA A 407 -3.07 -7.74 20.02
N LEU A 408 -2.72 -8.07 21.26
CA LEU A 408 -3.38 -7.54 22.46
C LEU A 408 -3.20 -6.02 22.56
N HIS A 409 -1.96 -5.55 22.40
CA HIS A 409 -1.65 -4.12 22.41
C HIS A 409 -2.45 -3.35 21.35
N ASN A 410 -2.51 -3.87 20.11
CA ASN A 410 -3.26 -3.26 19.02
C ASN A 410 -4.77 -3.25 19.30
N SER A 411 -5.31 -4.32 19.87
CA SER A 411 -6.72 -4.43 20.26
C SER A 411 -7.09 -3.42 21.35
N GLU A 412 -6.23 -3.24 22.36
CA GLU A 412 -6.40 -2.26 23.43
C GLU A 412 -6.35 -0.83 22.89
N ALA A 413 -5.34 -0.51 22.08
CA ALA A 413 -5.20 0.80 21.46
C ALA A 413 -6.40 1.16 20.56
N ALA A 414 -6.91 0.20 19.79
CA ALA A 414 -8.12 0.36 19.00
C ALA A 414 -9.37 0.51 19.86
N GLY A 415 -9.47 -0.24 20.97
CA GLY A 415 -10.52 -0.07 21.96
C GLY A 415 -10.56 1.35 22.54
N ALA A 416 -9.43 1.83 23.02
CA ALA A 416 -9.31 3.18 23.57
C ALA A 416 -9.69 4.26 22.55
N ALA A 417 -9.28 4.09 21.29
CA ALA A 417 -9.63 5.01 20.22
C ALA A 417 -11.12 4.97 19.86
N LEU A 418 -11.73 3.78 19.79
CA LEU A 418 -13.18 3.65 19.57
C LEU A 418 -13.98 4.27 20.71
N ASP A 419 -13.59 4.04 21.95
CA ASP A 419 -14.25 4.61 23.12
C ASP A 419 -14.09 6.13 23.18
N HIS A 420 -12.96 6.66 22.70
CA HIS A 420 -12.76 8.10 22.51
C HIS A 420 -13.63 8.66 21.38
N LEU A 421 -13.70 8.01 20.21
CA LEU A 421 -14.51 8.48 19.07
C LEU A 421 -16.01 8.36 19.32
N ARG A 422 -16.44 7.46 20.22
CA ARG A 422 -17.84 7.25 20.54
C ARG A 422 -18.43 8.49 21.22
N PRO A 423 -19.46 9.12 20.63
CA PRO A 423 -20.11 10.25 21.27
C PRO A 423 -20.85 9.80 22.52
N ARG A 424 -20.80 10.62 23.57
CA ARG A 424 -21.59 10.43 24.80
C ARG A 424 -23.09 10.31 24.45
N PRO A 425 -23.92 9.59 25.25
CA PRO A 425 -25.32 9.33 24.92
C PRO A 425 -26.12 10.59 24.54
N TRP A 426 -25.96 11.68 25.29
CA TRP A 426 -26.62 12.96 25.00
C TRP A 426 -26.15 13.58 23.68
N LYS A 427 -24.88 13.40 23.32
CA LYS A 427 -24.29 13.92 22.08
C LYS A 427 -24.77 13.12 20.87
N ARG A 428 -24.95 11.80 21.04
CA ARG A 428 -25.64 10.94 20.05
C ARG A 428 -27.09 11.36 19.87
N ALA A 429 -27.80 11.69 20.95
CA ALA A 429 -29.16 12.21 20.86
C ALA A 429 -29.22 13.55 20.13
N ALA A 430 -28.31 14.48 20.43
CA ALA A 430 -28.18 15.75 19.72
C ALA A 430 -27.83 15.56 18.24
N GLN A 431 -26.91 14.66 17.91
CA GLN A 431 -26.59 14.27 16.53
C GLN A 431 -27.79 13.72 15.77
N ARG A 432 -28.56 12.81 16.39
CA ARG A 432 -29.79 12.28 15.78
C ARG A 432 -30.84 13.36 15.58
N ALA A 433 -31.09 14.19 16.59
CA ALA A 433 -32.05 15.28 16.49
C ALA A 433 -31.66 16.29 15.41
N ALA A 434 -30.38 16.68 15.35
CA ALA A 434 -29.88 17.56 14.30
C ALA A 434 -29.96 16.93 12.91
N ALA A 435 -29.72 15.62 12.77
CA ALA A 435 -29.85 14.91 11.50
C ALA A 435 -31.29 14.88 11.00
N THR A 436 -32.25 14.65 11.90
CA THR A 436 -33.68 14.72 11.57
C THR A 436 -34.12 16.13 11.17
N LEU A 437 -33.54 17.16 11.79
CA LEU A 437 -33.91 18.56 11.55
C LEU A 437 -33.13 19.23 10.41
N ALA A 438 -32.01 18.66 9.97
CA ALA A 438 -31.14 19.23 8.94
C ALA A 438 -31.84 19.59 7.61
N PRO A 439 -32.84 18.82 7.12
CA PRO A 439 -33.57 19.18 5.90
C PRO A 439 -34.42 20.47 6.03
N VAL A 440 -34.79 20.85 7.25
CA VAL A 440 -35.70 21.97 7.53
C VAL A 440 -34.97 23.14 8.20
N VAL A 441 -33.88 22.85 8.92
CA VAL A 441 -33.09 23.82 9.68
C VAL A 441 -31.63 23.72 9.23
N PRO A 442 -31.17 24.60 8.32
CA PRO A 442 -29.81 24.55 7.76
C PRO A 442 -28.70 24.56 8.83
N ARG A 443 -28.92 25.28 9.94
CA ARG A 443 -28.00 25.31 11.10
C ARG A 443 -27.76 23.93 11.73
N CYS A 444 -28.73 23.02 11.67
CA CYS A 444 -28.57 21.66 12.15
C CYS A 444 -27.63 20.85 11.24
N GLY A 445 -27.69 21.09 9.93
CA GLY A 445 -26.73 20.56 8.95
C GLY A 445 -25.31 21.09 9.19
N GLU A 446 -25.14 22.41 9.29
CA GLU A 446 -23.84 23.06 9.60
C GLU A 446 -23.26 22.57 10.93
N TRP A 447 -24.10 22.34 11.93
CA TRP A 447 -23.66 21.82 13.22
C TRP A 447 -23.17 20.37 13.11
N LEU A 448 -23.80 19.53 12.28
CA LEU A 448 -23.36 18.15 12.04
C LEU A 448 -22.00 18.10 11.35
N GLU A 449 -21.72 19.02 10.42
CA GLU A 449 -20.40 19.12 9.78
C GLU A 449 -19.28 19.45 10.77
N ARG A 450 -19.60 20.20 11.84
CA ARG A 450 -18.63 20.64 12.86
C ARG A 450 -18.73 19.84 14.17
N ALA A 451 -19.62 18.86 14.26
CA ALA A 451 -19.89 18.12 15.48
C ALA A 451 -18.70 17.22 15.84
N PRO A 452 -18.12 17.33 17.06
CA PRO A 452 -16.97 16.50 17.41
C PRO A 452 -17.39 15.03 17.61
N TYR A 453 -16.77 14.11 16.88
CA TYR A 453 -16.84 12.66 17.09
C TYR A 453 -15.93 12.27 18.27
N GLY A 454 -16.38 12.57 19.50
CA GLY A 454 -15.64 12.28 20.74
C GLY A 454 -15.54 13.45 21.74
N PRO A 455 -14.94 13.24 22.92
CA PRO A 455 -14.55 14.29 23.86
C PRO A 455 -13.42 15.17 23.30
N ARG A 456 -13.41 16.48 23.63
CA ARG A 456 -12.37 17.42 23.16
C ARG A 456 -11.02 17.29 23.88
N GLY A 457 -11.00 16.70 25.07
CA GLY A 457 -9.77 16.28 25.73
C GLY A 457 -9.39 14.90 25.25
N GLY A 458 -8.15 14.71 24.80
CA GLY A 458 -7.60 13.40 24.47
C GLY A 458 -7.72 12.42 25.64
N PRO A 459 -7.43 11.12 25.44
CA PRO A 459 -7.43 10.14 26.53
C PRO A 459 -6.58 10.69 27.69
N ALA A 460 -7.14 10.65 28.91
CA ALA A 460 -6.41 11.04 30.12
C ALA A 460 -5.09 10.25 30.14
N ARG A 461 -3.96 10.96 30.22
CA ARG A 461 -2.64 10.33 30.23
C ARG A 461 -2.57 9.36 31.40
N GLY A 462 -2.61 8.08 31.08
CA GLY A 462 -2.46 6.94 31.99
C GLY A 462 -1.98 5.75 31.16
N TYR A 463 -0.82 5.92 30.53
CA TYR A 463 -0.01 4.87 29.91
C TYR A 463 1.45 5.17 30.25
#